data_AF-A0A9X9CG73-F1
#
_entry.id   AF-A0A9X9CG73-F1
#
_cell.length_a   1.000
_cell.length_b   1.000
_cell.length_c   1.000
_cell.angle_alpha   90.00
_cell.angle_beta   90.00
_cell.angle_gamma   90.00
#
_symmetry.space_group_name_H-M   'P 1'
#
loop_
_entity.id
_entity.type
_entity.pdbx_description
1 polymer ?
#
loop_
_entity_poly.entity_id
_entity_poly.type
_entity_poly.pdbx_seq_one_letter_code
_entity_poly.pdbx_strand_id
1 'polypeptide(L)' 'MKNTNIQEFKSFTNGLARDIEAVRNAVTYENNNGLAEGSINKLKLIKRIMYGRCKFSTLRTKILLLERMRLFN' A
#
# COMPACT_ATOMS: atom_id res chain seq x y z
N MET A 1 21.39 -19.79 9.72
CA MET A 1 21.18 -18.44 9.14
C MET A 1 21.43 -17.27 10.11
N LYS A 2 21.86 -17.48 11.37
CA LYS A 2 22.08 -16.39 12.34
C LYS A 2 23.49 -15.74 12.34
N ASN A 3 24.41 -16.20 11.49
CA ASN A 3 25.85 -15.85 11.56
C ASN A 3 26.41 -15.10 10.34
N THR A 4 25.58 -14.47 9.50
CA THR A 4 26.10 -13.56 8.46
C THR A 4 26.33 -12.18 9.06
N ASN A 5 27.57 -11.71 9.05
CA ASN A 5 27.95 -10.39 9.59
C ASN A 5 27.61 -9.23 8.65
N ILE A 6 26.58 -9.41 7.82
CA ILE A 6 26.13 -8.46 6.80
C ILE A 6 24.89 -7.77 7.35
N GLN A 7 24.95 -6.44 7.47
CA GLN A 7 23.93 -5.66 8.15
C GLN A 7 22.56 -5.73 7.44
N GLU A 8 22.57 -5.78 6.12
CA GLU A 8 21.40 -5.91 5.25
C GLU A 8 20.65 -7.23 5.54
N PHE A 9 21.39 -8.34 5.72
CA PHE A 9 20.80 -9.63 6.07
C PHE A 9 20.17 -9.63 7.47
N LYS A 10 20.81 -8.97 8.44
CA LYS A 10 20.24 -8.81 9.79
C LYS A 10 18.96 -7.97 9.74
N SER A 11 18.96 -6.86 9.02
CA SER A 11 17.78 -6.00 8.86
C SER A 11 16.63 -6.74 8.15
N PHE A 12 16.92 -7.50 7.09
CA PHE A 12 15.94 -8.28 6.35
C PHE A 12 15.31 -9.38 7.23
N THR A 13 16.13 -10.18 7.92
CA THR A 13 15.63 -11.26 8.81
C THR A 13 14.82 -10.70 9.98
N ASN A 14 15.21 -9.56 10.54
CA ASN A 14 14.43 -8.86 11.55
C ASN A 14 13.10 -8.33 11.01
N GLY A 15 13.07 -7.85 9.76
CA GLY A 15 11.83 -7.47 9.06
C GLY A 15 10.88 -8.66 8.93
N LEU A 16 11.40 -9.77 8.38
CA LEU A 16 10.63 -11.00 8.21
C LEU A 16 10.06 -11.51 9.55
N ALA A 17 10.86 -11.49 10.62
CA ALA A 17 10.42 -11.91 11.94
C ALA A 17 9.26 -11.06 12.48
N ARG A 18 9.24 -9.74 12.21
CA ARG A 18 8.12 -8.86 12.57
C ARG A 18 6.88 -9.13 11.73
N ASP A 19 7.05 -9.47 10.45
CA ASP A 19 5.94 -9.66 9.53
C ASP A 19 5.20 -10.99 9.74
N ILE A 20 5.81 -11.98 10.39
CA ILE A 20 5.19 -13.30 10.66
C ILE A 20 3.83 -13.16 11.35
N GLU A 21 3.72 -12.28 12.36
CA GLU A 21 2.48 -12.09 13.11
C GLU A 21 1.40 -11.43 12.23
N ALA A 22 1.77 -10.41 11.46
CA ALA A 22 0.86 -9.74 10.54
C ALA A 22 0.31 -10.70 9.48
N VAL A 23 1.17 -11.56 8.91
CA VAL A 23 0.77 -12.58 7.93
C VAL A 23 -0.17 -13.61 8.56
N ARG A 24 0.12 -14.09 9.79
CA ARG A 24 -0.79 -15.00 10.50
C ARG A 24 -2.16 -14.35 10.73
N ASN A 25 -2.19 -13.10 11.17
CA ASN A 25 -3.44 -12.38 11.40
C ASN A 25 -4.23 -12.19 10.10
N ALA A 26 -3.56 -11.88 8.98
CA ALA A 26 -4.19 -11.72 7.67
C ALA A 26 -4.87 -13.00 7.13
N VAL A 27 -4.42 -14.18 7.56
CA VAL A 27 -5.05 -15.48 7.21
C VAL A 27 -6.11 -15.88 8.25
N THR A 28 -5.92 -15.52 9.51
CA THR A 28 -6.78 -15.93 10.63
C THR A 28 -8.10 -15.15 10.64
N TYR A 29 -8.05 -13.85 10.34
CA TYR A 29 -9.20 -12.97 10.37
C TYR A 29 -9.70 -12.67 8.97
N GLU A 30 -11.03 -12.61 8.80
CA GLU A 30 -11.64 -12.22 7.52
C GLU A 30 -11.34 -10.76 7.16
N ASN A 31 -11.19 -9.91 8.18
CA ASN A 31 -10.89 -8.50 8.00
C ASN A 31 -9.39 -8.29 7.81
N ASN A 32 -9.01 -7.72 6.67
CA ASN A 32 -7.64 -7.37 6.34
C ASN A 32 -7.53 -5.93 5.79
N ASN A 33 -6.31 -5.40 5.77
CA ASN A 33 -6.04 -4.05 5.27
C ASN A 33 -5.99 -3.94 3.73
N GLY A 34 -6.22 -5.02 2.98
CA GLY A 34 -6.03 -5.06 1.54
C GLY A 34 -6.90 -4.05 0.77
N LEU A 35 -8.16 -3.84 1.20
CA LEU A 35 -9.03 -2.82 0.61
C LEU A 35 -8.50 -1.40 0.81
N ALA A 36 -7.99 -1.11 2.02
CA ALA A 36 -7.40 0.19 2.34
C ALA A 36 -6.09 0.41 1.57
N GLU A 37 -5.22 -0.59 1.51
CA GLU A 37 -3.97 -0.55 0.75
C GLU A 37 -4.22 -0.36 -0.75
N GLY A 38 -5.19 -1.07 -1.31
CA GLY A 38 -5.60 -0.90 -2.71
C GLY A 38 -6.07 0.53 -3.01
N SER A 39 -6.88 1.10 -2.12
CA SER A 39 -7.36 2.49 -2.23
C SER A 39 -6.21 3.49 -2.16
N ILE A 40 -5.28 3.30 -1.23
CA ILE A 40 -4.08 4.14 -1.09
C ILE A 40 -3.17 4.01 -2.31
N ASN A 41 -3.00 2.81 -2.85
CA ASN A 41 -2.18 2.57 -4.04
C ASN A 41 -2.77 3.25 -5.28
N LYS A 42 -4.10 3.16 -5.48
CA LYS A 42 -4.80 3.90 -6.54
C LYS A 42 -4.61 5.42 -6.41
N LEU A 43 -4.75 5.95 -5.20
CA LEU A 43 -4.52 7.38 -4.92
C LEU A 43 -3.08 7.80 -5.25
N LYS A 44 -2.08 7.03 -4.81
CA LYS A 44 -0.66 7.28 -5.09
C LYS A 44 -0.36 7.23 -6.59
N LEU A 45 -0.95 6.28 -7.31
CA LEU A 45 -0.82 6.17 -8.76
C LEU A 45 -1.38 7.41 -9.46
N ILE A 46 -2.59 7.83 -9.13
CA ILE A 46 -3.22 9.02 -9.72
C ILE A 46 -2.34 10.26 -9.46
N LYS A 47 -1.87 10.45 -8.23
CA LYS A 47 -0.97 11.56 -7.89
C LYS A 47 0.34 11.52 -8.71
N ARG A 48 0.90 10.33 -8.95
CA ARG A 48 2.10 10.14 -9.78
C ARG A 48 1.86 10.47 -11.25
N ILE A 49 0.74 10.03 -11.83
CA ILE A 49 0.33 10.37 -13.21
C ILE A 49 0.13 11.88 -13.36
N MET A 50 -0.31 12.56 -12.30
CA MET A 50 -0.44 14.02 -12.28
C MET A 50 0.90 14.75 -11.96
N TYR A 51 2.04 14.06 -12.10
CA TYR A 51 3.39 14.58 -11.86
C TYR A 51 3.61 15.15 -10.45
N GLY A 52 2.80 14.76 -9.47
CA GLY A 52 2.91 15.25 -8.09
C GLY A 52 2.55 16.74 -7.90
N ARG A 53 2.12 17.46 -8.95
CA ARG A 53 1.85 18.91 -8.91
C ARG A 53 0.44 19.28 -8.43
N CYS A 54 -0.28 18.34 -7.85
CA CYS A 54 -1.68 18.55 -7.46
C CYS A 54 -1.82 18.90 -6.00
N LYS A 55 -2.52 20.02 -5.74
CA LYS A 55 -3.09 20.32 -4.43
C LYS A 55 -4.17 19.28 -4.11
N PHE A 56 -4.49 19.13 -2.82
CA PHE A 56 -5.49 18.18 -2.34
C PHE A 56 -6.83 18.29 -3.10
N SER A 57 -7.31 19.52 -3.34
CA SER A 57 -8.56 19.78 -4.07
C SER A 57 -8.54 19.17 -5.48
N THR A 58 -7.48 19.39 -6.25
CA THR A 58 -7.34 18.86 -7.62
C THR A 58 -7.27 17.34 -7.63
N LEU A 59 -6.52 16.74 -6.69
CA LEU A 59 -6.42 15.29 -6.55
C LEU A 59 -7.77 14.66 -6.19
N ARG A 60 -8.50 15.26 -5.24
CA ARG A 60 -9.85 14.83 -4.85
C ARG A 60 -10.81 14.85 -6.03
N THR A 61 -10.87 15.95 -6.77
CA THR A 61 -11.74 16.07 -7.95
C THR A 61 -11.42 15.01 -9.00
N LYS A 62 -10.12 14.75 -9.27
CA LYS A 62 -9.70 13.71 -10.21
C LYS A 62 -10.13 12.31 -9.75
N ILE A 63 -9.94 11.98 -8.47
CA ILE A 63 -10.33 10.68 -7.92
C ILE A 63 -11.85 10.48 -8.04
N LEU A 64 -12.65 11.46 -7.59
CA LEU A 64 -14.11 11.37 -7.67
C LEU A 64 -14.61 11.24 -9.11
N LEU A 65 -13.98 11.95 -10.05
CA LEU A 65 -14.28 11.82 -11.47
C LEU A 65 -14.02 10.39 -11.98
N LEU A 66 -12.88 9.80 -11.61
CA LEU A 66 -12.50 8.43 -12.02
C LEU A 66 -13.39 7.36 -11.39
N GLU A 67 -13.76 7.51 -10.11
CA GLU A 67 -14.73 6.59 -9.48
C GLU A 67 -16.10 6.71 -10.15
N ARG A 68 -16.54 7.92 -10.47
CA ARG A 68 -17.79 8.14 -11.18
C ARG A 68 -17.78 7.50 -12.56
N MET A 69 -16.69 7.64 -13.33
CA MET A 69 -16.54 7.00 -14.64
C MET A 69 -16.59 5.46 -14.56
N ARG A 70 -16.06 4.86 -13.49
CA ARG A 70 -16.10 3.41 -13.28
C ARG A 70 -17.53 2.87 -13.14
N LEU A 71 -18.47 3.65 -12.62
CA LEU A 71 -19.86 3.21 -12.43
C LEU A 71 -20.67 3.15 -13.72
N PHE A 72 -20.16 3.72 -14.82
CA PHE A 72 -20.83 3.77 -16.12
C PHE A 72 -20.27 2.79 -17.15
N ASN A 73 -19.19 2.08 -16.79
CA ASN A 73 -18.54 1.05 -17.62
C ASN A 73 -18.79 -0.33 -17.01
#